data_AF-A0A3A4PKV0-F1
#
_entry.id   AF-A0A3A4PKV0-F1
#
_cell.length_a   1.000
_cell.length_b   1.000
_cell.length_c   1.000
_cell.angle_alpha   90.00
_cell.angle_beta   90.00
_cell.angle_gamma   90.00
#
_symmetry.space_group_name_H-M   'P 1'
#
loop_
_entity.id
_entity.type
_entity.pdbx_description
1 polymer ?
#
loop_
_entity_poly.entity_id
_entity_poly.type
_entity_poly.pdbx_seq_one_letter_code
_entity_poly.pdbx_strand_id
1 'polypeptide(L)'
;MKTIQILFLCLFIIHFFLVSEYLSAQDDAVNPIYQKMQRGDLDTAEMIAKDLIEKEPNNPHAYHTLGRVHHAQKKYRESISALEKSLTFQNQPTWMIGWSYTFSGFNYRDLGEKEKAVEYLQKAVKLNATRNCVNAAGNALKQMGVEPDPSLEKYRLSLEGQPAPNFDLTDVYGQTHRLVDYKGIPLFVHIGATWCGGCQQEAEWVEQLAETFLPQGVVFITLCPGENEAAVMDYLKHYRSQCVGGVRVPAW
;
A
#
# COMPACT_ATOMS: atom_id res chain seq x y z
N MET A 1 6.66 -31.03 -37.16
CA MET A 1 7.00 -30.63 -35.77
C MET A 1 7.17 -29.13 -35.59
N LYS A 2 7.90 -28.40 -36.45
CA LYS A 2 8.13 -26.94 -36.27
C LYS A 2 6.85 -26.07 -36.33
N THR A 3 5.88 -26.41 -37.18
CA THR A 3 4.64 -25.63 -37.36
C THR A 3 3.72 -25.65 -36.13
N ILE A 4 3.69 -26.77 -35.39
CA ILE A 4 2.86 -26.91 -34.18
C ILE A 4 3.46 -26.09 -33.02
N GLN A 5 4.78 -26.02 -32.89
CA GLN A 5 5.44 -25.19 -31.87
C GLN A 5 5.20 -23.70 -32.06
N ILE A 6 5.15 -23.21 -33.30
CA ILE A 6 4.88 -21.79 -33.60
C ILE A 6 3.43 -21.42 -33.21
N LEU A 7 2.46 -22.29 -33.50
CA LEU A 7 1.06 -22.08 -33.13
C LEU A 7 0.85 -22.04 -31.60
N PHE A 8 1.51 -22.93 -30.85
CA PHE A 8 1.45 -22.91 -29.38
C PHE A 8 2.10 -21.66 -28.79
N LEU A 9 3.22 -21.20 -29.34
CA LEU A 9 3.89 -19.99 -28.87
C LEU A 9 3.03 -18.74 -29.13
N CYS A 10 2.39 -18.64 -30.31
CA CYS A 10 1.49 -17.52 -30.62
C CYS A 10 0.24 -17.51 -29.72
N LEU A 11 -0.38 -18.67 -29.45
CA LEU A 11 -1.53 -18.75 -28.55
C LEU A 11 -1.16 -18.42 -27.09
N PHE A 12 0.04 -18.81 -26.65
CA PHE A 12 0.53 -18.47 -25.32
C PHE A 12 0.84 -16.97 -25.19
N ILE A 13 1.44 -16.35 -26.20
CA ILE A 13 1.71 -14.91 -26.24
C ILE A 13 0.39 -14.13 -26.27
N ILE A 14 -0.57 -14.51 -27.11
CA ILE A 14 -1.89 -13.86 -27.17
C ILE A 14 -2.62 -14.00 -25.83
N HIS A 15 -2.61 -15.19 -25.23
CA HIS A 15 -3.23 -15.39 -23.92
C HIS A 15 -2.52 -14.57 -22.82
N PHE A 16 -1.19 -14.53 -22.82
CA PHE A 16 -0.40 -13.76 -21.88
C PHE A 16 -0.63 -12.25 -22.01
N PHE A 17 -0.67 -11.71 -23.24
CA PHE A 17 -0.98 -10.30 -23.48
C PHE A 17 -2.41 -9.95 -23.06
N LEU A 18 -3.39 -10.77 -23.43
CA LEU A 18 -4.78 -10.56 -23.03
C LEU A 18 -4.98 -10.62 -21.51
N VAL A 19 -4.26 -11.51 -20.82
CA VAL A 19 -4.31 -11.60 -19.35
C VAL A 19 -3.63 -10.40 -18.70
N SER A 20 -2.51 -9.91 -19.25
CA SER A 20 -1.81 -8.74 -18.72
C SER A 20 -2.64 -7.46 -18.85
N GLU A 21 -3.25 -7.24 -20.03
CA GLU A 21 -4.09 -6.08 -20.30
C GLU A 21 -5.39 -6.11 -19.48
N TYR A 22 -5.96 -7.31 -19.29
CA TYR A 22 -7.12 -7.53 -18.43
C TYR A 22 -6.83 -7.24 -16.94
N LEU A 23 -5.67 -7.67 -16.43
CA LEU A 23 -5.28 -7.40 -15.05
C LEU A 23 -5.03 -5.91 -14.80
N SER A 24 -4.40 -5.19 -15.74
CA SER A 24 -4.24 -3.73 -15.63
C SER A 24 -5.59 -2.98 -15.71
N ALA A 25 -6.52 -3.44 -16.55
CA ALA A 25 -7.83 -2.81 -16.70
C ALA A 25 -8.72 -2.94 -15.45
N GLN A 26 -8.58 -4.03 -14.68
CA GLN A 26 -9.35 -4.23 -13.44
C GLN A 26 -8.98 -3.23 -12.34
N ASP A 27 -7.70 -2.85 -12.23
CA ASP A 27 -7.23 -1.83 -11.29
C ASP A 27 -7.67 -0.42 -11.74
N ASP A 28 -7.77 -0.16 -13.05
CA ASP A 28 -8.29 1.10 -13.57
C ASP A 28 -9.78 1.31 -13.29
N ALA A 29 -10.57 0.24 -13.38
CA ALA A 29 -12.03 0.30 -13.19
C ALA A 29 -12.43 0.73 -11.77
N VAL A 30 -11.58 0.48 -10.76
CA VAL A 30 -11.88 0.80 -9.36
C VAL A 30 -11.27 2.12 -8.87
N ASN A 31 -10.37 2.73 -9.64
CA ASN A 31 -9.74 4.00 -9.28
C ASN A 31 -10.73 5.10 -8.90
N PRO A 32 -11.87 5.28 -9.62
CA PRO A 32 -12.89 6.27 -9.22
C PRO A 32 -13.46 6.01 -7.82
N ILE A 33 -13.58 4.74 -7.42
CA ILE A 33 -14.08 4.35 -6.09
C ILE A 33 -13.09 4.80 -5.02
N TYR A 34 -11.79 4.53 -5.21
CA TYR A 34 -10.75 4.94 -4.27
C TYR A 34 -10.64 6.46 -4.13
N GLN A 35 -10.76 7.21 -5.23
CA GLN A 35 -10.76 8.67 -5.18
C GLN A 35 -11.92 9.22 -4.34
N LYS A 36 -13.10 8.59 -4.44
CA LYS A 36 -14.26 8.96 -3.62
C LYS A 36 -14.06 8.62 -2.15
N MET A 37 -13.49 7.44 -1.84
CA MET A 37 -13.12 7.07 -0.47
C MET A 37 -12.11 8.04 0.14
N GLN A 38 -11.08 8.46 -0.60
CA GLN A 38 -10.08 9.43 -0.13
C GLN A 38 -10.68 10.78 0.24
N ARG A 39 -11.73 11.19 -0.46
CA ARG A 39 -12.48 12.43 -0.17
C ARG A 39 -13.54 12.26 0.93
N GLY A 40 -13.68 11.05 1.50
CA GLY A 40 -14.72 10.73 2.48
C GLY A 40 -16.13 10.58 1.88
N ASP A 41 -16.27 10.64 0.56
CA ASP A 41 -17.54 10.50 -0.16
C ASP A 41 -17.87 9.01 -0.34
N LEU A 42 -18.16 8.36 0.80
CA LEU A 42 -18.36 6.91 0.87
C LEU A 42 -19.64 6.45 0.18
N ASP A 43 -20.68 7.29 0.15
CA ASP A 43 -21.96 6.96 -0.50
C ASP A 43 -21.81 6.92 -2.03
N THR A 44 -21.07 7.89 -2.60
CA THR A 44 -20.76 7.85 -4.04
C THR A 44 -19.81 6.69 -4.35
N ALA A 45 -18.85 6.39 -3.47
CA ALA A 45 -17.97 5.23 -3.64
C ALA A 45 -18.77 3.92 -3.69
N GLU A 46 -19.76 3.76 -2.80
CA GLU A 46 -20.65 2.60 -2.78
C GLU A 46 -21.48 2.49 -4.06
N MET A 47 -22.05 3.61 -4.51
CA MET A 47 -22.83 3.66 -5.75
C MET A 47 -21.99 3.23 -6.97
N ILE A 48 -20.77 3.77 -7.11
CA ILE A 48 -19.87 3.39 -8.22
C ILE A 48 -19.48 1.91 -8.11
N ALA A 49 -19.18 1.41 -6.91
CA ALA A 49 -18.83 0.01 -6.71
C ALA A 49 -19.98 -0.94 -7.10
N LYS A 50 -21.23 -0.58 -6.77
CA LYS A 50 -22.43 -1.34 -7.16
C LYS A 50 -22.67 -1.31 -8.67
N ASP A 51 -22.56 -0.14 -9.30
CA ASP A 51 -22.66 0.00 -10.76
C ASP A 51 -21.58 -0.83 -11.49
N LEU A 52 -20.36 -0.87 -10.95
CA LEU A 52 -19.30 -1.72 -11.50
C LEU A 52 -19.65 -3.21 -11.38
N ILE A 53 -20.24 -3.65 -10.26
CA ILE A 53 -20.69 -5.04 -10.09
C ILE A 53 -21.83 -5.37 -11.05
N GLU A 54 -22.75 -4.45 -11.32
CA GLU A 54 -23.83 -4.65 -12.29
C GLU A 54 -23.28 -4.84 -13.72
N LYS A 55 -22.26 -4.05 -14.10
CA LYS A 55 -21.59 -4.14 -15.40
C LYS A 55 -20.68 -5.35 -15.50
N GLU A 56 -19.99 -5.70 -14.42
CA GLU A 56 -19.02 -6.79 -14.35
C GLU A 56 -19.30 -7.73 -13.17
N PRO A 57 -20.36 -8.56 -13.24
CA PRO A 57 -20.79 -9.41 -12.11
C PRO A 57 -19.77 -10.44 -11.64
N ASN A 58 -18.74 -10.70 -12.45
CA ASN A 58 -17.67 -11.66 -12.19
C ASN A 58 -16.33 -10.99 -11.84
N ASN A 59 -16.30 -9.68 -11.57
CA ASN A 59 -15.08 -8.97 -11.22
C ASN A 59 -14.79 -9.08 -9.70
N PRO A 60 -13.80 -9.88 -9.27
CA PRO A 60 -13.48 -10.02 -7.84
C PRO A 60 -12.99 -8.72 -7.19
N HIS A 61 -12.33 -7.85 -7.96
CA HIS A 61 -11.82 -6.57 -7.52
C HIS A 61 -12.98 -5.63 -7.16
N ALA A 62 -14.08 -5.66 -7.90
CA ALA A 62 -15.28 -4.87 -7.62
C ALA A 62 -15.89 -5.24 -6.25
N TYR A 63 -16.07 -6.52 -5.97
CA TYR A 63 -16.56 -7.00 -4.68
C TYR A 63 -15.58 -6.73 -3.53
N HIS A 64 -14.27 -6.92 -3.75
CA HIS A 64 -13.25 -6.57 -2.76
C HIS A 64 -13.34 -5.08 -2.37
N THR A 65 -13.47 -4.21 -3.39
CA THR A 65 -13.55 -2.76 -3.20
C THR A 65 -14.85 -2.36 -2.51
N LEU A 66 -15.99 -2.95 -2.88
CA LEU A 66 -17.26 -2.74 -2.17
C LEU A 66 -17.15 -3.13 -0.70
N GLY A 67 -16.49 -4.26 -0.41
CA GLY A 67 -16.19 -4.69 0.95
C GLY A 67 -15.42 -3.62 1.73
N ARG A 68 -14.39 -3.02 1.13
CA ARG A 68 -13.62 -1.93 1.74
C ARG A 68 -14.43 -0.65 1.95
N VAL A 69 -15.29 -0.30 1.00
CA VAL A 69 -16.22 0.84 1.14
C VAL A 69 -17.15 0.63 2.33
N HIS A 70 -17.78 -0.55 2.43
CA HIS A 70 -18.66 -0.90 3.55
C HIS A 70 -17.93 -0.92 4.89
N HIS A 71 -16.68 -1.39 4.92
CA HIS A 71 -15.85 -1.31 6.13
C HIS A 71 -15.67 0.16 6.58
N ALA A 72 -15.31 1.06 5.65
CA ALA A 72 -15.17 2.49 5.94
C ALA A 72 -16.48 3.13 6.41
N GLN A 73 -17.62 2.66 5.91
CA GLN A 73 -18.97 3.06 6.35
C GLN A 73 -19.40 2.42 7.67
N LYS A 74 -18.59 1.53 8.27
CA LYS A 74 -18.94 0.71 9.45
C LYS A 74 -20.12 -0.25 9.22
N LYS A 75 -20.43 -0.56 7.96
CA LYS A 75 -21.40 -1.57 7.53
C LYS A 75 -20.73 -2.94 7.55
N TYR A 76 -20.40 -3.41 8.75
CA TYR A 76 -19.47 -4.53 8.92
C TYR A 76 -19.96 -5.86 8.35
N ARG A 77 -21.27 -6.14 8.44
CA ARG A 77 -21.83 -7.40 7.91
C ARG A 77 -21.89 -7.39 6.38
N GLU A 78 -22.27 -6.26 5.79
CA GLU A 78 -22.26 -6.06 4.34
C GLU A 78 -20.84 -6.10 3.78
N SER A 79 -19.87 -5.54 4.52
CA SER A 79 -18.46 -5.64 4.18
C SER A 79 -18.00 -7.10 4.11
N ILE A 80 -18.27 -7.90 5.15
CA ILE A 80 -17.93 -9.33 5.18
C ILE A 80 -18.57 -10.07 4.00
N SER A 81 -19.86 -9.84 3.74
CA SER A 81 -20.58 -10.48 2.62
C SER A 81 -19.92 -10.19 1.26
N ALA A 82 -19.57 -8.93 1.00
CA ALA A 82 -18.88 -8.54 -0.23
C ALA A 82 -17.47 -9.15 -0.34
N LEU A 83 -16.71 -9.17 0.75
CA LEU A 83 -15.37 -9.78 0.80
C LEU A 83 -15.43 -11.29 0.60
N GLU A 84 -16.41 -11.98 1.19
CA GLU A 84 -16.63 -13.41 0.98
C GLU A 84 -16.99 -13.69 -0.48
N LYS A 85 -17.85 -12.85 -1.08
CA LYS A 85 -18.17 -12.95 -2.50
C LYS A 85 -16.91 -12.79 -3.36
N SER A 86 -16.08 -11.79 -3.07
CA SER A 86 -14.77 -11.62 -3.72
C SER A 86 -13.94 -12.90 -3.63
N LEU A 87 -13.80 -13.50 -2.44
CA LEU A 87 -13.02 -14.72 -2.21
C LEU A 87 -13.54 -15.98 -2.95
N THR A 88 -14.76 -15.97 -3.49
CA THR A 88 -15.29 -17.10 -4.28
C THR A 88 -14.74 -17.21 -5.69
N PHE A 89 -14.18 -16.13 -6.24
CA PHE A 89 -13.66 -16.10 -7.61
C PHE A 89 -12.26 -16.72 -7.72
N GLN A 90 -12.00 -17.42 -8.82
CA GLN A 90 -10.70 -18.04 -9.09
C GLN A 90 -9.68 -17.02 -9.63
N ASN A 91 -8.39 -17.36 -9.55
CA ASN A 91 -7.26 -16.59 -10.09
C ASN A 91 -7.13 -15.15 -9.55
N GLN A 92 -7.53 -14.92 -8.30
CA GLN A 92 -7.34 -13.63 -7.65
C GLN A 92 -5.86 -13.38 -7.33
N PRO A 93 -5.40 -12.12 -7.44
CA PRO A 93 -4.09 -11.75 -6.92
C PRO A 93 -3.98 -12.05 -5.43
N THR A 94 -2.89 -12.69 -5.02
CA THR A 94 -2.66 -13.09 -3.62
C THR A 94 -2.77 -11.89 -2.65
N TRP A 95 -2.33 -10.71 -3.08
CA TRP A 95 -2.45 -9.47 -2.30
C TRP A 95 -3.91 -9.14 -1.95
N MET A 96 -4.84 -9.35 -2.88
CA MET A 96 -6.26 -9.06 -2.71
C MET A 96 -6.90 -10.05 -1.74
N ILE A 97 -6.57 -11.33 -1.88
CA ILE A 97 -7.02 -12.38 -0.95
C ILE A 97 -6.55 -12.05 0.48
N GLY A 98 -5.29 -11.63 0.65
CA GLY A 98 -4.75 -11.25 1.95
C GLY A 98 -5.47 -10.05 2.57
N TRP A 99 -5.72 -9.01 1.77
CA TRP A 99 -6.47 -7.85 2.23
C TRP A 99 -7.94 -8.17 2.51
N SER A 100 -8.59 -9.03 1.72
CA SER A 100 -9.96 -9.50 2.01
C SER A 100 -10.03 -10.21 3.36
N TYR A 101 -9.08 -11.11 3.66
CA TYR A 101 -9.00 -11.72 5.00
C TYR A 101 -8.73 -10.69 6.11
N THR A 102 -7.85 -9.72 5.86
CA THR A 102 -7.51 -8.67 6.84
C THR A 102 -8.73 -7.82 7.18
N PHE A 103 -9.47 -7.33 6.18
CA PHE A 103 -10.68 -6.55 6.39
C PHE A 103 -11.78 -7.38 7.05
N SER A 104 -12.02 -8.63 6.64
CA SER A 104 -12.96 -9.51 7.36
C SER A 104 -12.59 -9.68 8.83
N GLY A 105 -11.31 -9.83 9.14
CA GLY A 105 -10.79 -9.85 10.51
C GLY A 105 -11.12 -8.57 11.30
N PHE A 106 -10.91 -7.39 10.71
CA PHE A 106 -11.27 -6.10 11.31
C PHE A 106 -12.78 -5.95 11.52
N ASN A 107 -13.58 -6.34 10.53
CA ASN A 107 -15.04 -6.30 10.62
C ASN A 107 -15.58 -7.21 11.73
N TYR A 108 -15.08 -8.45 11.83
CA TYR A 108 -15.47 -9.35 12.93
C TYR A 108 -15.05 -8.82 14.29
N ARG A 109 -13.87 -8.20 14.39
CA ARG A 109 -13.40 -7.57 15.62
C ARG A 109 -14.35 -6.45 16.04
N ASP A 110 -14.71 -5.57 15.11
CA ASP A 110 -15.58 -4.42 15.38
C ASP A 110 -17.04 -4.85 15.67
N LEU A 111 -17.45 -6.04 15.21
CA LEU A 111 -18.71 -6.70 15.60
C LEU A 111 -18.65 -7.40 16.96
N GLY A 112 -17.47 -7.49 17.59
CA GLY A 112 -17.26 -8.24 18.84
C GLY A 112 -17.15 -9.76 18.68
N GLU A 113 -17.11 -10.26 17.44
CA GLU A 113 -16.96 -11.70 17.12
C GLU A 113 -15.46 -12.08 17.15
N LYS A 114 -14.88 -12.09 18.37
CA LYS A 114 -13.42 -12.19 18.59
C LYS A 114 -12.79 -13.44 17.95
N GLU A 115 -13.45 -14.59 18.05
CA GLU A 115 -12.92 -15.86 17.56
C GLU A 115 -12.75 -15.85 16.05
N LYS A 116 -13.76 -15.35 15.33
CA LYS A 116 -13.69 -15.21 13.86
C LYS A 116 -12.69 -14.15 13.45
N ALA A 117 -12.60 -13.04 14.19
CA ALA A 117 -11.59 -12.02 13.92
C ALA A 117 -10.18 -12.63 13.96
N VAL A 118 -9.86 -13.40 15.00
CA VAL A 118 -8.57 -14.09 15.11
C VAL A 118 -8.36 -15.06 13.94
N GLU A 119 -9.36 -15.88 13.60
CA GLU A 119 -9.27 -16.84 12.50
C GLU A 119 -8.92 -16.15 11.16
N TYR A 120 -9.64 -15.09 10.80
CA TYR A 120 -9.42 -14.40 9.52
C TYR A 120 -8.11 -13.61 9.50
N LEU A 121 -7.72 -12.98 10.60
CA LEU A 121 -6.42 -12.32 10.70
C LEU A 121 -5.27 -13.33 10.60
N GLN A 122 -5.41 -14.52 11.20
CA GLN A 122 -4.43 -15.60 11.04
C GLN A 122 -4.36 -16.12 9.60
N LYS A 123 -5.49 -16.20 8.87
CA LYS A 123 -5.49 -16.52 7.44
C LYS A 123 -4.71 -15.49 6.63
N ALA A 124 -4.93 -14.19 6.85
CA ALA A 124 -4.18 -13.11 6.19
C ALA A 124 -2.67 -13.20 6.45
N VAL A 125 -2.32 -13.39 7.72
CA VAL A 125 -0.96 -13.58 8.21
C VAL A 125 -0.28 -14.78 7.54
N LYS A 126 -0.94 -15.96 7.55
CA LYS A 126 -0.41 -17.20 6.98
C LYS A 126 -0.29 -17.14 5.46
N LEU A 127 -1.22 -16.48 4.79
CA LEU A 127 -1.17 -16.26 3.35
C LEU A 127 0.06 -15.43 2.96
N ASN A 128 0.49 -14.53 3.85
CA ASN A 128 1.72 -13.78 3.72
C ASN A 128 1.82 -13.05 2.36
N ALA A 129 0.71 -12.40 2.00
CA ALA A 129 0.52 -11.86 0.66
C ALA A 129 1.38 -10.61 0.39
N THR A 130 1.47 -9.70 1.36
CA THR A 130 2.33 -8.51 1.32
C THR A 130 2.77 -8.12 2.73
N ARG A 131 3.92 -7.44 2.87
CA ARG A 131 4.42 -6.96 4.16
C ARG A 131 3.39 -6.09 4.90
N ASN A 132 2.74 -5.17 4.18
CA ASN A 132 1.76 -4.24 4.78
C ASN A 132 0.53 -5.00 5.29
N CYS A 133 0.03 -5.99 4.53
CA CYS A 133 -1.07 -6.85 4.95
C CYS A 133 -0.72 -7.66 6.21
N VAL A 134 0.47 -8.29 6.24
CA VAL A 134 0.93 -9.08 7.39
C VAL A 134 1.09 -8.21 8.63
N ASN A 135 1.67 -7.02 8.49
CA ASN A 135 1.82 -6.08 9.60
C ASN A 135 0.46 -5.60 10.12
N ALA A 136 -0.47 -5.25 9.24
CA ALA A 136 -1.81 -4.80 9.63
C ALA A 136 -2.55 -5.90 10.40
N ALA A 137 -2.54 -7.13 9.89
CA ALA A 137 -3.21 -8.26 10.55
C ALA A 137 -2.52 -8.67 11.86
N GLY A 138 -1.18 -8.72 11.88
CA GLY A 138 -0.39 -9.05 13.07
C GLY A 138 -0.55 -8.01 14.19
N ASN A 139 -0.63 -6.72 13.86
CA ASN A 139 -0.88 -5.67 14.85
C ASN A 139 -2.28 -5.78 15.46
N ALA A 140 -3.30 -6.09 14.65
CA ALA A 140 -4.65 -6.31 15.16
C ALA A 140 -4.72 -7.54 16.08
N LEU A 141 -4.05 -8.64 15.75
CA LEU A 141 -3.95 -9.82 16.63
C LEU A 141 -3.33 -9.46 17.99
N LYS A 142 -2.21 -8.71 17.98
CA LYS A 142 -1.56 -8.24 19.22
C LYS A 142 -2.48 -7.37 20.07
N GLN A 143 -3.20 -6.44 19.47
CA GLN A 143 -4.19 -5.61 20.17
C GLN A 143 -5.30 -6.43 20.83
N MET A 144 -5.59 -7.62 20.29
CA MET A 144 -6.57 -8.56 20.83
C MET A 144 -5.98 -9.52 21.89
N GLY A 145 -4.69 -9.38 22.22
CA GLY A 145 -3.95 -10.24 23.14
C GLY A 145 -3.57 -11.61 22.53
N VAL A 146 -3.53 -11.71 21.21
CA VAL A 146 -3.15 -12.93 20.50
C VAL A 146 -1.79 -12.72 19.84
N GLU A 147 -0.81 -13.52 20.22
CA GLU A 147 0.49 -13.47 19.55
C GLU A 147 0.37 -14.02 18.12
N PRO A 148 0.87 -13.29 17.12
CA PRO A 148 0.92 -13.77 15.74
C PRO A 148 1.80 -15.03 15.63
N ASP A 149 1.54 -15.88 14.63
CA ASP A 149 2.31 -17.10 14.38
C ASP A 149 3.84 -16.83 14.34
N PRO A 150 4.68 -17.58 15.07
CA PRO A 150 6.13 -17.36 15.09
C PRO A 150 6.82 -17.45 13.72
N SER A 151 6.22 -18.13 12.74
CA SER A 151 6.72 -18.19 11.36
C SER A 151 6.79 -16.82 10.68
N LEU A 152 6.19 -15.79 11.29
CA LEU A 152 6.26 -14.39 10.87
C LEU A 152 7.54 -13.66 11.29
N GLU A 153 8.45 -14.29 12.04
CA GLU A 153 9.72 -13.64 12.43
C GLU A 153 10.49 -13.12 11.21
N LYS A 154 10.33 -13.77 10.04
CA LYS A 154 10.88 -13.33 8.75
C LYS A 154 10.40 -11.94 8.29
N TYR A 155 9.19 -11.54 8.67
CA TYR A 155 8.60 -10.22 8.34
C TYR A 155 8.62 -9.25 9.52
N ARG A 156 8.88 -9.75 10.73
CA ARG A 156 9.20 -8.97 11.94
C ARG A 156 10.62 -8.42 11.93
N LEU A 157 11.26 -8.26 10.77
CA LEU A 157 12.49 -7.46 10.69
C LEU A 157 12.15 -6.01 11.07
N SER A 158 12.13 -5.76 12.37
CA SER A 158 12.44 -4.45 12.90
C SER A 158 13.80 -4.12 12.32
N LEU A 159 13.84 -3.09 11.49
CA LEU A 159 15.09 -2.52 11.04
C LEU A 159 15.81 -1.81 12.20
N GLU A 160 15.16 -1.69 13.37
CA GLU A 160 15.78 -1.15 14.57
C GLU A 160 17.00 -1.99 14.96
N GLY A 161 18.15 -1.33 15.04
CA GLY A 161 19.44 -1.98 15.31
C GLY A 161 20.09 -2.68 14.11
N GLN A 162 19.38 -2.86 13.00
CA GLN A 162 19.98 -3.31 11.75
C GLN A 162 20.61 -2.11 11.01
N PRO A 163 21.68 -2.32 10.23
CA PRO A 163 22.21 -1.29 9.35
C PRO A 163 21.12 -0.77 8.40
N ALA A 164 20.99 0.56 8.30
CA ALA A 164 20.08 1.16 7.33
C ALA A 164 20.49 0.75 5.90
N PRO A 165 19.52 0.48 4.99
CA PRO A 165 19.82 0.20 3.60
C PRO A 165 20.63 1.33 2.97
N ASN A 166 21.71 0.98 2.28
CA ASN A 166 22.55 1.96 1.61
C ASN A 166 21.76 2.66 0.49
N PHE A 167 22.01 3.95 0.30
CA PHE A 167 21.45 4.75 -0.77
C PHE A 167 22.50 5.69 -1.37
N ASP A 168 22.34 5.99 -2.65
CA ASP A 168 23.09 6.99 -3.40
C ASP A 168 22.07 7.76 -4.25
N LEU A 169 21.76 8.98 -3.85
CA LEU A 169 20.58 9.73 -4.27
C LEU A 169 20.94 11.18 -4.58
N THR A 170 20.63 11.67 -5.79
CA THR A 170 20.83 13.06 -6.22
C THR A 170 19.61 13.94 -6.03
N ASP A 171 19.74 15.06 -5.32
CA ASP A 171 18.64 15.98 -5.06
C ASP A 171 18.22 16.85 -6.27
N VAL A 172 17.19 17.70 -6.06
CA VAL A 172 16.69 18.65 -7.07
C VAL A 172 17.73 19.73 -7.45
N TYR A 173 18.79 19.88 -6.66
CA TYR A 173 19.86 20.85 -6.88
C TYR A 173 21.11 20.21 -7.51
N GLY A 174 21.05 18.91 -7.82
CA GLY A 174 22.15 18.15 -8.40
C GLY A 174 23.20 17.68 -7.38
N GLN A 175 22.95 17.84 -6.08
CA GLN A 175 23.83 17.32 -5.03
C GLN A 175 23.55 15.83 -4.81
N THR A 176 24.60 15.01 -4.84
CA THR A 176 24.50 13.58 -4.52
C THR A 176 24.71 13.34 -3.03
N HIS A 177 23.80 12.59 -2.42
CA HIS A 177 23.80 12.22 -1.01
C HIS A 177 23.91 10.70 -0.88
N ARG A 178 24.93 10.24 -0.15
CA ARG A 178 25.13 8.82 0.14
C ARG A 178 24.95 8.57 1.62
N LEU A 179 24.41 7.41 2.00
CA LEU A 179 24.28 7.07 3.42
C LEU A 179 25.64 7.13 4.14
N VAL A 180 26.72 6.75 3.46
CA VAL A 180 28.09 6.78 3.99
C VAL A 180 28.57 8.18 4.34
N ASP A 181 28.04 9.22 3.69
CA ASP A 181 28.41 10.62 3.94
C ASP A 181 27.90 11.10 5.31
N TYR A 182 26.89 10.43 5.88
CA TYR A 182 26.29 10.74 7.18
C TYR A 182 26.81 9.85 8.31
N LYS A 183 27.87 9.08 8.08
CA LYS A 183 28.38 8.17 9.11
C LYS A 183 28.80 8.93 10.37
N GLY A 184 28.17 8.62 11.50
CA GLY A 184 28.41 9.27 12.79
C GLY A 184 27.61 10.57 13.01
N ILE A 185 26.80 10.97 12.03
CA ILE A 185 25.89 12.10 12.12
C ILE A 185 24.47 11.53 12.26
N PRO A 186 23.69 11.91 13.29
CA PRO A 186 22.30 11.51 13.38
C PRO A 186 21.53 12.00 12.13
N LEU A 187 20.92 11.07 11.41
CA LEU A 187 20.18 11.33 10.18
C LEU A 187 18.72 10.93 10.36
N PHE A 188 17.82 11.89 10.16
CA PHE A 188 16.38 11.67 10.05
C PHE A 188 15.99 11.56 8.58
N VAL A 189 15.40 10.41 8.19
CA VAL A 189 14.93 10.17 6.83
C VAL A 189 13.41 10.11 6.83
N HIS A 190 12.78 11.08 6.20
CA HIS A 190 11.34 11.11 5.92
C HIS A 190 11.09 10.52 4.53
N ILE A 191 10.07 9.68 4.35
CA ILE A 191 9.66 9.16 3.03
C ILE A 191 8.24 9.66 2.78
N GLY A 192 8.11 10.58 1.82
CA GLY A 192 6.85 11.25 1.52
C GLY A 192 6.43 11.13 0.06
N ALA A 193 5.25 11.67 -0.23
CA ALA A 193 4.76 11.86 -1.60
C ALA A 193 4.11 13.24 -1.72
N THR A 194 4.47 14.01 -2.75
CA THR A 194 4.01 15.41 -2.90
C THR A 194 2.51 15.53 -3.07
N TRP A 195 1.87 14.51 -3.63
CA TRP A 195 0.43 14.44 -3.89
C TRP A 195 -0.38 13.82 -2.73
N CYS A 196 0.28 13.28 -1.70
CA CYS A 196 -0.40 12.59 -0.60
C CYS A 196 -0.74 13.57 0.52
N GLY A 197 -2.04 13.76 0.78
CA GLY A 197 -2.51 14.65 1.85
C GLY A 197 -2.07 14.22 3.27
N GLY A 198 -1.83 12.93 3.50
CA GLY A 198 -1.26 12.43 4.75
C GLY A 198 0.21 12.83 4.90
N CYS A 199 1.02 12.62 3.86
CA CYS A 199 2.43 13.00 3.86
C CYS A 199 2.64 14.52 3.95
N GLN A 200 1.70 15.30 3.39
CA GLN A 200 1.69 16.75 3.55
C GLN A 200 1.52 17.18 5.02
N GLN A 201 0.60 16.54 5.75
CA GLN A 201 0.43 16.79 7.20
C GLN A 201 1.64 16.31 8.00
N GLU A 202 2.20 15.14 7.66
CA GLU A 202 3.41 14.62 8.30
C GLU A 202 4.60 15.56 8.10
N ALA A 203 4.73 16.17 6.92
CA ALA A 203 5.79 17.12 6.64
C ALA A 203 5.73 18.35 7.57
N GLU A 204 4.55 18.84 7.95
CA GLU A 204 4.43 19.93 8.94
C GLU A 204 5.02 19.54 10.30
N TRP A 205 4.87 18.28 10.72
CA TRP A 205 5.48 17.79 11.96
C TRP A 205 6.98 17.59 11.83
N VAL A 206 7.45 17.14 10.65
CA VAL A 206 8.88 17.02 10.36
C VAL A 206 9.56 18.39 10.45
N GLU A 207 8.92 19.47 10.01
CA GLU A 207 9.44 20.84 10.19
C GLU A 207 9.64 21.21 11.66
N GLN A 208 8.64 20.95 12.49
CA GLN A 208 8.72 21.25 13.93
C GLN A 208 9.84 20.46 14.62
N LEU A 209 10.05 19.21 14.19
CA LEU A 209 11.18 18.40 14.64
C LEU A 209 12.51 19.01 14.16
N ALA A 210 12.61 19.41 12.90
CA ALA A 210 13.81 20.00 12.34
C ALA A 210 14.22 21.28 13.08
N GLU A 211 13.28 22.17 13.39
CA GLU A 211 13.54 23.38 14.20
C GLU A 211 14.20 23.05 15.55
N THR A 212 13.81 21.94 16.16
CA THR A 212 14.32 21.50 17.45
C THR A 212 15.69 20.82 17.33
N PHE A 213 15.89 20.00 16.30
CA PHE A 213 17.02 19.06 16.23
C PHE A 213 18.13 19.47 15.26
N LEU A 214 17.88 20.36 14.29
CA LEU A 214 18.94 20.93 13.45
C LEU A 214 20.04 21.62 14.27
N PRO A 215 19.74 22.46 15.30
CA PRO A 215 20.77 23.06 16.14
C PRO A 215 21.58 22.04 16.96
N GLN A 216 21.05 20.82 17.12
CA GLN A 216 21.68 19.72 17.84
C GLN A 216 22.54 18.84 16.91
N GLY A 217 22.65 19.19 15.63
CA GLY A 217 23.47 18.49 14.65
C GLY A 217 22.79 17.27 14.00
N VAL A 218 21.46 17.15 14.10
CA VAL A 218 20.70 16.14 13.35
C VAL A 218 20.48 16.65 11.92
N VAL A 219 20.76 15.81 10.93
CA VAL A 219 20.48 16.09 9.51
C VAL A 219 19.10 15.53 9.15
N PHE A 220 18.34 16.27 8.36
CA PHE A 220 17.02 15.87 7.87
C PHE A 220 17.05 15.72 6.35
N ILE A 221 16.52 14.61 5.84
CA ILE A 221 16.37 14.32 4.40
C ILE A 221 14.96 13.80 4.16
N THR A 222 14.31 14.27 3.09
CA THR A 222 13.01 13.75 2.64
C THR A 222 13.16 13.10 1.28
N LEU A 223 12.79 11.83 1.18
CA LEU A 223 12.77 11.05 -0.04
C LEU A 223 11.36 11.07 -0.65
N CYS A 224 11.26 11.45 -1.92
CA CYS A 224 10.02 11.44 -2.70
C CYS A 224 10.16 10.47 -3.90
N PRO A 225 9.98 9.15 -3.71
CA PRO A 225 10.34 8.16 -4.73
C PRO A 225 9.44 8.26 -5.97
N GLY A 226 10.07 8.29 -7.15
CA GLY A 226 9.36 8.23 -8.43
C GLY A 226 8.64 9.51 -8.85
N GLU A 227 8.89 10.62 -8.15
CA GLU A 227 8.30 11.92 -8.48
C GLU A 227 9.20 12.73 -9.41
N ASN A 228 8.58 13.56 -10.26
CA ASN A 228 9.35 14.44 -11.14
C ASN A 228 9.85 15.68 -10.38
N GLU A 229 10.98 16.21 -10.82
CA GLU A 229 11.67 17.34 -10.20
C GLU A 229 10.77 18.57 -10.02
N ALA A 230 9.91 18.88 -10.99
CA ALA A 230 9.02 20.04 -10.93
C ALA A 230 7.97 19.91 -9.81
N ALA A 231 7.39 18.71 -9.63
CA ALA A 231 6.43 18.44 -8.56
C ALA A 231 7.09 18.51 -7.18
N VAL A 232 8.30 17.96 -7.04
CA VAL A 232 9.10 18.07 -5.81
C VAL A 232 9.42 19.54 -5.54
N MET A 233 9.95 20.28 -6.51
CA MET A 233 10.28 21.69 -6.35
C MET A 233 9.07 22.56 -6.00
N ASP A 234 7.88 22.25 -6.53
CA ASP A 234 6.67 22.98 -6.18
C ASP A 234 6.20 22.68 -4.75
N TYR A 235 6.32 21.43 -4.33
CA TYR A 235 6.10 21.01 -2.94
C TYR A 235 7.03 21.79 -1.98
N LEU A 236 8.30 21.99 -2.32
CA LEU A 236 9.25 22.77 -1.50
C LEU A 236 8.97 24.27 -1.40
N LYS A 237 8.13 24.82 -2.26
CA LYS A 237 7.70 26.22 -2.11
C LYS A 237 6.68 26.39 -0.99
N HIS A 238 5.94 25.33 -0.68
CA HIS A 238 4.83 25.34 0.26
C HIS A 238 5.23 24.85 1.66
N TYR A 239 6.31 24.07 1.77
CA TYR A 239 6.87 23.59 3.03
C TYR A 239 8.30 24.15 3.21
N ARG A 240 8.63 24.63 4.41
CA ARG A 240 9.93 25.28 4.70
C ARG A 240 11.13 24.31 4.78
N SER A 241 10.89 23.02 4.54
CA SER A 241 11.91 21.98 4.58
C SER A 241 12.97 22.23 3.51
N GLN A 242 14.23 22.04 3.88
CA GLN A 242 15.23 21.62 2.91
C GLN A 242 14.92 20.18 2.52
N CYS A 243 14.19 19.95 1.42
CA CYS A 243 14.23 18.62 0.81
C CYS A 243 15.53 18.45 0.05
N VAL A 244 16.14 17.33 0.35
CA VAL A 244 17.23 16.74 -0.39
C VAL A 244 16.65 15.48 -1.01
N GLY A 245 16.46 15.44 -2.33
CA GLY A 245 16.06 14.21 -3.03
C GLY A 245 15.04 14.37 -4.18
N GLY A 246 15.30 15.27 -5.14
CA GLY A 246 14.70 15.25 -6.49
C GLY A 246 15.25 14.16 -7.40
N VAL A 247 15.53 12.99 -6.82
CA VAL A 247 16.24 11.93 -7.52
C VAL A 247 15.27 11.25 -8.45
N ARG A 248 15.57 11.34 -9.75
CA ARG A 248 15.11 10.35 -10.72
C ARG A 248 15.62 8.98 -10.28
N VAL A 249 14.80 8.20 -9.59
CA VAL A 249 15.06 6.79 -9.35
C VAL A 249 14.99 6.11 -10.73
N PRO A 250 16.06 5.52 -11.27
CA PRO A 250 15.94 4.68 -12.44
C PRO A 250 15.02 3.52 -12.07
N ALA A 251 13.99 3.31 -12.88
CA ALA A 251 13.10 2.16 -12.75
C ALA A 251 13.94 0.87 -12.72
N TRP A 252 13.77 0.06 -11.67
CA TRP A 252 13.96 -1.38 -11.77
C TRP A 252 12.75 -1.99 -12.47
#